data_AF-A0A7V9GDV1-F1
#
_entry.id   AF-A0A7V9GDV1-F1
#
_cell.length_a   1.000
_cell.length_b   1.000
_cell.length_c   1.000
_cell.angle_alpha   90.00
_cell.angle_beta   90.00
_cell.angle_gamma   90.00
#
_symmetry.space_group_name_H-M   'P 1'
#
loop_
_entity.id
_entity.type
_entity.pdbx_description
1 polymer ?
#
loop_
_entity_poly.entity_id
_entity_poly.type
_entity_poly.pdbx_seq_one_letter_code
_entity_poly.pdbx_strand_id
1 'polypeptide(L)' 'MITGIREKTIVKENGMIEISAPDLPIGTEVEVIVLVEEEQDATEYLLSTEANRKHLEQAMRDAEDPKKRIYIDVENL' A
#
# COMPACT_ATOMS: atom_id res chain seq x y z
N MET A 1 13.07 -7.98 -30.28
CA MET A 1 13.15 -6.55 -29.90
C MET A 1 12.44 -6.39 -28.58
N ILE A 2 13.03 -5.69 -27.62
CA ILE A 2 12.33 -5.34 -26.38
C ILE A 2 11.34 -4.24 -26.71
N THR A 3 10.08 -4.45 -26.37
CA THR A 3 8.99 -3.50 -26.62
C THR A 3 8.66 -2.64 -25.41
N GLY A 4 9.24 -2.94 -24.25
CA GLY A 4 9.04 -2.20 -23.02
C GLY A 4 9.76 -2.87 -21.84
N ILE A 5 10.01 -2.08 -20.79
CA ILE A 5 10.62 -2.53 -19.54
C ILE A 5 9.64 -2.16 -18.42
N ARG A 6 9.29 -3.12 -17.57
CA ARG A 6 8.48 -2.89 -16.37
C ARG A 6 9.28 -3.31 -15.15
N GLU A 7 9.67 -2.34 -14.34
CA GLU A 7 10.48 -2.54 -13.14
C GLU A 7 9.75 -1.99 -11.92
N LYS A 8 9.77 -2.72 -10.80
CA LYS A 8 9.39 -2.19 -9.48
C LYS A 8 10.66 -1.82 -8.76
N THR A 9 10.76 -0.56 -8.34
CA THR A 9 11.92 -0.04 -7.61
C THR A 9 11.47 0.94 -6.53
N ILE A 10 12.38 1.25 -5.61
CA ILE A 10 12.15 2.22 -4.54
C ILE A 10 12.83 3.54 -4.89
N VAL A 11 12.23 4.65 -4.44
CA VAL A 11 12.84 5.97 -4.57
C VAL A 11 14.07 6.04 -3.64
N LYS A 12 15.24 6.32 -4.21
CA LYS A 12 16.50 6.48 -3.48
C LYS A 12 16.62 7.89 -2.89
N GLU A 13 17.74 8.14 -2.19
CA GLU A 13 18.07 9.47 -1.68
C GLU A 13 17.91 10.55 -2.75
N ASN A 14 17.45 11.73 -2.32
CA ASN A 14 17.19 12.89 -3.19
C ASN A 14 16.12 12.66 -4.28
N GLY A 15 15.23 11.67 -4.11
CA GLY A 15 14.14 11.43 -5.06
C GLY A 15 14.55 10.68 -6.33
N MET A 16 15.72 10.05 -6.32
CA MET A 16 16.29 9.40 -7.52
C MET A 16 15.63 8.04 -7.79
N ILE A 17 15.25 7.82 -9.05
CA ILE A 17 14.79 6.52 -9.57
C ILE A 17 15.79 6.10 -10.65
N GLU A 18 16.39 4.93 -10.50
CA GLU A 18 17.29 4.34 -11.50
C GLU A 18 16.56 3.25 -12.28
N ILE A 19 16.71 3.26 -13.61
CA ILE A 19 16.18 2.24 -14.52
C ILE A 19 17.37 1.59 -15.22
N SER A 20 17.52 0.27 -15.13
CA SER A 20 18.60 -0.45 -15.81
C SER A 20 18.08 -1.13 -17.07
N ALA A 21 18.54 -0.67 -18.23
CA ALA A 21 18.09 -1.14 -19.54
C ALA A 21 19.27 -1.55 -20.43
N PRO A 22 20.05 -2.60 -20.08
CA PRO A 22 21.28 -2.96 -20.78
C PRO A 22 21.08 -3.36 -22.24
N ASP A 23 19.87 -3.83 -22.58
CA ASP A 23 19.51 -4.30 -23.93
C ASP A 23 18.87 -3.20 -24.80
N LEU A 24 18.81 -1.95 -24.32
CA LEU A 24 18.26 -0.82 -25.06
C LEU A 24 19.35 -0.13 -25.91
N PRO A 25 19.24 -0.12 -27.25
CA PRO A 25 20.27 0.48 -28.10
C PRO A 25 20.39 1.99 -27.91
N ILE A 26 21.61 2.51 -28.05
CA ILE A 26 21.89 3.95 -28.03
C ILE A 26 21.09 4.67 -29.12
N GLY A 27 20.46 5.79 -28.75
CA GLY A 27 19.63 6.60 -29.67
C GLY A 27 18.19 6.12 -29.81
N THR A 28 17.78 5.11 -29.04
CA THR A 28 16.37 4.69 -28.97
C THR A 28 15.54 5.73 -28.22
N GLU A 29 14.47 6.22 -28.85
CA GLU A 29 13.48 7.08 -28.18
C GLU A 29 12.61 6.24 -27.23
N VAL A 30 12.41 6.75 -26.01
CA VAL A 30 11.64 6.06 -24.97
C VAL A 30 10.71 7.01 -24.22
N GLU A 31 9.58 6.48 -23.78
CA GLU A 31 8.66 7.12 -22.85
C GLU A 31 8.78 6.45 -21.48
N VAL A 32 8.82 7.24 -20.40
CA VAL A 32 8.93 6.74 -19.03
C VAL A 32 7.66 7.08 -18.26
N ILE A 33 6.98 6.07 -17.73
CA ILE A 33 5.79 6.21 -16.89
C ILE A 33 6.16 5.77 -15.47
N VAL A 34 6.02 6.67 -14.50
CA VAL A 34 6.23 6.38 -13.07
C VAL A 34 4.86 6.26 -12.40
N LEU A 35 4.58 5.08 -11.87
CA LEU A 35 3.39 4.83 -11.06
C LEU A 35 3.81 4.74 -9.59
N VAL A 36 3.26 5.61 -8.76
CA VAL A 36 3.45 5.53 -7.31
C VAL A 36 2.44 4.53 -6.77
N GLU A 37 2.92 3.50 -6.07
CA GLU A 37 2.01 2.64 -5.30
C GLU A 37 1.47 3.49 -4.14
N GLU A 38 0.17 3.73 -4.14
CA GLU A 38 -0.49 4.27 -2.95
C GLU A 38 -0.41 3.22 -1.85
N GLU A 39 -0.10 3.64 -0.62
CA GLU A 39 -0.32 2.76 0.53
C GLU A 39 -1.77 2.31 0.47
N GLN A 40 -1.98 1.00 0.50
CA GLN A 40 -3.33 0.45 0.41
C GLN A 40 -4.19 1.12 1.46
N ASP A 41 -5.25 1.81 1.02
CA ASP A 41 -6.16 2.49 1.93
C ASP A 41 -6.64 1.46 2.96
N ALA A 42 -6.54 1.81 4.25
CA ALA A 42 -6.85 0.87 5.33
C ALA A 42 -8.29 0.36 5.22
N THR A 43 -9.21 1.19 4.72
CA THR A 43 -10.60 0.81 4.44
C THR A 43 -10.66 -0.18 3.28
N GLU A 44 -9.93 0.07 2.19
CA GLU A 44 -9.84 -0.86 1.06
C GLU A 44 -9.31 -2.23 1.50
N TYR A 45 -8.26 -2.28 2.32
CA TYR A 45 -7.76 -3.52 2.88
C TYR A 45 -8.80 -4.25 3.75
N LEU A 46 -9.46 -3.53 4.66
CA LEU A 46 -10.48 -4.11 5.54
C LEU A 46 -11.71 -4.61 4.76
N LEU A 47 -12.00 -4.01 3.60
CA LEU A 47 -13.09 -4.42 2.72
C LEU A 47 -12.68 -5.47 1.66
N SER A 48 -11.39 -5.76 1.51
CA SER A 48 -10.85 -6.57 0.41
C SER A 48 -11.32 -8.03 0.40
N THR A 49 -11.62 -8.63 1.55
CA THR A 49 -12.04 -10.04 1.66
C THR A 49 -13.33 -10.21 2.47
N GLU A 50 -14.07 -11.30 2.26
CA GLU A 50 -15.28 -11.58 3.03
C GLU A 50 -15.00 -11.76 4.53
N ALA A 51 -13.87 -12.41 4.86
CA ALA A 51 -13.44 -12.57 6.24
C ALA A 51 -13.14 -11.22 6.91
N ASN A 52 -12.39 -10.34 6.24
CA ASN A 52 -12.08 -9.01 6.77
C ASN A 52 -13.34 -8.16 6.94
N ARG A 53 -14.27 -8.21 5.97
CA ARG A 53 -15.57 -7.52 6.09
C ARG A 53 -16.35 -7.97 7.31
N LYS A 54 -16.47 -9.28 7.53
CA LYS A 54 -17.16 -9.83 8.72
C LYS A 54 -16.50 -9.40 10.03
N HIS A 55 -15.17 -9.40 10.07
CA HIS A 55 -14.42 -8.92 11.24
C HIS A 55 -14.64 -7.43 11.49
N LEU A 56 -14.59 -6.59 10.44
CA LEU A 56 -14.83 -5.15 10.55
C LEU A 56 -16.25 -4.87 11.07
N GLU A 57 -17.27 -5.50 10.49
CA GLU A 57 -18.65 -5.35 10.94
C GLU A 57 -18.83 -5.75 12.41
N GLN A 58 -18.18 -6.83 12.85
CA GLN A 58 -18.24 -7.24 14.25
C GLN A 58 -17.53 -6.26 15.17
N ALA A 59 -16.36 -5.75 14.78
CA ALA A 59 -15.62 -4.76 15.55
C ALA A 59 -16.42 -3.45 15.72
N MET A 60 -17.14 -3.00 14.68
CA MET A 60 -18.03 -1.84 14.77
C MET A 60 -19.16 -2.06 15.78
N ARG A 61 -19.84 -3.23 15.72
CA ARG A 61 -20.88 -3.59 16.70
C ARG A 61 -20.34 -3.63 18.13
N ASP A 62 -19.13 -4.16 18.29
CA ASP A 62 -18.51 -4.29 19.60
C ASP A 62 -18.07 -2.94 20.18
N ALA A 63 -17.63 -2.00 19.35
CA ALA A 63 -17.28 -0.64 19.75
C ALA A 63 -18.50 0.16 20.24
N GLU A 64 -19.66 -0.09 19.63
CA GLU A 64 -20.94 0.52 20.02
C GLU A 64 -21.51 -0.07 21.31
N ASP A 65 -21.18 -1.32 21.66
CA ASP A 65 -21.64 -1.98 22.88
C ASP A 65 -20.85 -1.52 24.12
N PRO A 66 -21.45 -0.76 25.06
CA PRO A 66 -20.76 -0.30 26.26
C PRO A 66 -20.26 -1.43 27.16
N LYS A 67 -20.86 -2.64 27.09
CA LYS A 67 -20.47 -3.80 27.89
C LYS A 67 -19.15 -4.43 27.44
N LYS A 68 -18.75 -4.18 26.20
CA LYS A 68 -17.49 -4.69 25.63
C LYS A 68 -16.33 -3.71 25.77
N ARG A 69 -16.59 -2.53 26.32
CA ARG A 69 -15.54 -1.52 26.57
C ARG A 69 -14.68 -1.95 27.75
N ILE A 70 -13.37 -1.87 27.55
CA ILE A 70 -12.39 -2.04 28.63
C ILE A 70 -11.94 -0.64 29.02
N TYR A 71 -12.15 -0.27 30.28
CA TYR A 71 -11.64 0.97 30.85
C TYR A 71 -10.31 0.67 31.52
N ILE A 72 -9.29 1.40 31.12
CA ILE A 72 -7.95 1.32 31.71
C ILE A 72 -7.75 2.61 32.49
N ASP A 73 -7.48 2.49 33.79
CA ASP A 73 -7.07 3.62 34.60
C ASP A 73 -5.58 3.86 34.37
N VAL A 74 -5.29 4.97 33.68
CA VAL A 74 -3.94 5.31 33.23
C VAL A 74 -3.05 5.73 34.40
N GLU A 75 -3.63 6.11 35.55
CA GLU A 75 -2.89 6.53 36.74
C GLU A 75 -2.39 5.33 37.58
N ASN A 76 -2.87 4.12 37.29
CA ASN A 76 -2.52 2.87 37.98
C ASN A 76 -1.79 1.85 37.08
N LEU A 77 -1.21 2.31 35.96
CA LEU A 77 -0.30 1.56 35.08
C LEU A 77 1.16 1.73 35.50
#